data_AF-A0AAJ1BUJ9-F1
#
_entry.id   AF-A0AAJ1BUJ9-F1
#
_cell.length_a   1.000
_cell.length_b   1.000
_cell.length_c   1.000
_cell.angle_alpha   90.00
_cell.angle_beta   90.00
_cell.angle_gamma   90.00
#
_symmetry.space_group_name_H-M   'P 1'
#
loop_
_entity.id
_entity.type
_entity.pdbx_description
1 polymer ?
#
loop_
_entity_poly.entity_id
_entity_poly.type
_entity_poly.pdbx_seq_one_letter_code
_entity_poly.pdbx_strand_id
1 'polypeptide(L)'
;MIAWEGQRRPPRNILNAKAVSSRSRLNCYWSEMSIFIILFGLALLFGLTLLVLICMAALRPFWMLWKWIPSDRPVARAAVVAAAFSVLVALPLVLLQGYRNQFHEARVPDPLEMGKIEYQLEESWGIGGPGDNETGFVVYQLTEESAGWARAQGSALATQLSEGAKCWKPTPVEKDAGKSDDFDRWIGPIQEESEERAARKPNIDDYLDRYGFTIPVEKERMIEVDSAIQNPGSLYCYGGGGSLTIVDPVRGKVYFAYAG
;
A
#
# COMPACT_ATOMS: atom_id res chain seq x y z
N MET A 1 29.21 -71.75 -3.36
CA MET A 1 29.50 -71.08 -2.07
C MET A 1 29.46 -69.58 -2.30
N ILE A 2 28.32 -68.92 -2.07
CA ILE A 2 28.24 -67.45 -1.95
C ILE A 2 27.32 -67.20 -0.75
N ALA A 3 27.92 -66.61 0.29
CA ALA A 3 27.30 -66.41 1.59
C ALA A 3 26.36 -65.21 1.57
N TRP A 4 25.31 -65.35 2.37
CA TRP A 4 24.13 -64.51 2.52
C TRP A 4 24.43 -63.42 3.57
N GLU A 5 24.50 -62.15 3.15
CA GLU A 5 24.77 -61.01 4.06
C GLU A 5 23.44 -60.47 4.62
N GLY A 6 23.31 -60.53 5.95
CA GLY A 6 22.08 -60.28 6.69
C GLY A 6 21.65 -58.81 6.76
N GLN A 7 20.39 -58.57 6.39
CA GLN A 7 19.70 -57.29 6.47
C GLN A 7 19.39 -56.92 7.94
N ARG A 8 20.12 -55.93 8.48
CA ARG A 8 19.91 -55.42 9.86
C ARG A 8 18.66 -54.52 9.90
N ARG A 9 17.70 -54.86 10.74
CA ARG A 9 16.52 -54.03 11.02
C ARG A 9 16.91 -52.82 11.88
N PRO A 10 16.39 -51.61 11.59
CA PRO A 10 16.66 -50.43 12.41
C PRO A 10 15.94 -50.49 13.77
N PRO A 11 16.52 -49.85 14.81
CA PRO A 11 16.00 -49.88 16.17
C PRO A 11 14.68 -49.11 16.31
N ARG A 12 13.68 -49.76 16.93
CA ARG A 12 12.29 -49.29 17.11
C ARG A 12 12.12 -48.02 17.98
N ASN A 13 13.19 -47.46 18.58
CA ASN A 13 13.09 -46.43 19.61
C ASN A 13 13.15 -44.96 19.12
N ILE A 14 13.38 -44.71 17.82
CA ILE A 14 13.53 -43.33 17.30
C ILE A 14 12.16 -42.69 16.99
N LEU A 15 11.10 -43.47 16.83
CA LEU A 15 9.76 -42.96 16.46
C LEU A 15 9.04 -42.25 17.63
N ASN A 16 9.30 -42.62 18.89
CA ASN A 16 8.60 -42.02 20.04
C ASN A 16 9.14 -40.65 20.45
N ALA A 17 10.42 -40.35 20.21
CA ALA A 17 11.01 -39.05 20.57
C ALA A 17 10.52 -37.90 19.67
N LYS A 18 10.24 -38.17 18.38
CA LYS A 18 9.65 -37.17 17.47
C LYS A 18 8.20 -36.82 17.83
N ALA A 19 7.42 -37.77 18.33
CA ALA A 19 6.02 -37.53 18.69
C ALA A 19 5.87 -36.57 19.89
N VAL A 20 6.73 -36.71 20.92
CA VAL A 20 6.68 -35.86 22.13
C VAL A 20 7.11 -34.41 21.83
N SER A 21 8.12 -34.20 20.97
CA SER A 21 8.55 -32.86 20.58
C SER A 21 7.53 -32.11 19.71
N SER A 22 6.67 -32.82 18.97
CA SER A 22 5.63 -32.17 18.15
C SER A 22 4.46 -31.62 19.00
N ARG A 23 4.09 -32.31 20.08
CA ARG A 23 2.99 -31.88 20.97
C ARG A 23 3.33 -30.63 21.78
N SER A 24 4.59 -30.45 22.19
CA SER A 24 4.99 -29.25 22.94
C SER A 24 5.02 -27.98 22.06
N ARG A 25 5.40 -28.11 20.78
CA ARG A 25 5.38 -26.98 19.83
C ARG A 25 3.97 -26.53 19.49
N LEU A 26 3.03 -27.48 19.35
CA LEU A 26 1.62 -27.16 19.10
C LEU A 26 1.05 -26.33 20.26
N ASN A 27 1.24 -26.76 21.51
CA ASN A 27 0.68 -26.05 22.68
C ASN A 27 1.20 -24.60 22.83
N CYS A 28 2.43 -24.31 22.41
CA CYS A 28 2.98 -22.95 22.43
C CYS A 28 2.31 -22.04 21.39
N TYR A 29 1.98 -22.58 20.21
CA TYR A 29 1.34 -21.83 19.13
C TYR A 29 -0.10 -21.43 19.50
N TRP A 30 -0.84 -22.33 20.17
CA TRP A 30 -2.21 -22.06 20.64
C TRP A 30 -2.27 -20.97 21.71
N SER A 31 -1.28 -20.87 22.61
CA SER A 31 -1.23 -19.80 23.61
C SER A 31 -0.94 -18.43 23.00
N GLU A 32 -0.10 -18.35 21.97
CA GLU A 32 0.17 -17.07 21.31
C GLU A 32 -1.02 -16.59 20.48
N MET A 33 -1.61 -17.47 19.67
CA MET A 33 -2.79 -17.13 18.86
C MET A 33 -3.98 -16.67 19.71
N SER A 34 -4.21 -17.28 20.88
CA SER A 34 -5.30 -16.88 21.77
C SER A 34 -5.10 -15.48 22.36
N ILE A 35 -3.86 -15.08 22.69
CA ILE A 35 -3.56 -13.72 23.15
C ILE A 35 -3.85 -12.70 22.04
N PHE A 36 -3.44 -12.97 20.79
CA PHE A 36 -3.72 -12.07 19.67
C PHE A 36 -5.22 -11.89 19.41
N ILE A 37 -5.99 -12.99 19.45
CA ILE A 37 -7.44 -12.94 19.27
C ILE A 37 -8.11 -12.10 20.38
N ILE A 38 -7.68 -12.27 21.63
CA ILE A 38 -8.22 -11.50 22.76
C ILE A 38 -7.88 -10.02 22.61
N LEU A 39 -6.62 -9.68 22.30
CA LEU A 39 -6.20 -8.29 22.10
C LEU A 39 -6.95 -7.63 20.94
N PHE A 40 -7.13 -8.35 19.83
CA PHE A 40 -7.92 -7.88 18.69
C PHE A 40 -9.38 -7.64 19.07
N GLY A 41 -10.00 -8.59 19.80
CA GLY A 41 -11.37 -8.45 20.30
C GLY A 41 -11.54 -7.24 21.23
N LEU A 42 -10.58 -6.99 22.12
CA LEU A 42 -10.57 -5.82 23.00
C LEU A 42 -10.41 -4.51 22.21
N ALA A 43 -9.52 -4.47 21.23
CA ALA A 43 -9.32 -3.30 20.37
C ALA A 43 -10.59 -2.97 19.57
N LEU A 44 -11.27 -3.99 19.05
CA LEU A 44 -12.53 -3.83 18.32
C LEU A 44 -13.64 -3.29 19.22
N LEU A 45 -13.78 -3.84 20.43
CA LEU A 45 -14.77 -3.37 21.40
C LEU A 45 -14.48 -1.93 21.85
N PHE A 46 -13.21 -1.58 22.06
CA PHE A 46 -12.80 -0.21 22.35
C PHE A 46 -13.12 0.74 21.18
N GLY A 47 -12.82 0.34 19.94
CA GLY A 47 -13.17 1.13 18.75
C GLY A 47 -14.67 1.37 18.60
N LEU A 48 -15.50 0.34 18.83
CA LEU A 48 -16.95 0.46 18.81
C LEU A 48 -17.48 1.38 19.91
N THR A 49 -16.96 1.27 21.13
CA THR A 49 -17.40 2.15 22.24
C THR A 49 -17.03 3.61 21.95
N LEU A 50 -15.84 3.87 21.42
CA LEU A 50 -15.43 5.21 21.00
C LEU A 50 -16.34 5.77 19.89
N LEU A 51 -16.68 4.94 18.89
CA LEU A 51 -17.60 5.32 17.82
C LEU A 51 -18.98 5.71 18.35
N VAL A 52 -19.54 4.93 19.28
CA VAL A 52 -20.82 5.23 19.92
C VAL A 52 -20.74 6.55 20.70
N LEU A 53 -19.65 6.79 21.44
CA LEU A 53 -19.45 8.05 22.17
C LEU A 53 -19.38 9.26 21.22
N ILE A 54 -18.70 9.13 20.07
CA ILE A 54 -18.63 10.18 19.05
C ILE A 54 -20.02 10.45 18.46
N CYS A 55 -20.78 9.41 18.11
CA CYS A 55 -22.15 9.56 17.62
C CYS A 55 -23.06 10.24 18.65
N MET A 56 -22.97 9.85 19.93
CA MET A 56 -23.73 10.49 21.00
C MET A 56 -23.34 11.96 21.18
N ALA A 57 -22.04 12.28 21.13
CA ALA A 57 -21.55 13.65 21.22
C ALA A 57 -22.05 14.50 20.04
N ALA A 58 -22.01 13.97 18.82
CA ALA A 58 -22.51 14.64 17.62
C ALA A 58 -24.03 14.85 17.64
N LEU A 59 -24.81 13.93 18.22
CA LEU A 59 -26.27 14.01 18.33
C LEU A 59 -26.77 14.86 19.50
N ARG A 60 -25.95 15.07 20.54
CA ARG A 60 -26.29 15.86 21.72
C ARG A 60 -26.89 17.25 21.42
N PRO A 61 -26.31 18.10 20.54
CA PRO A 61 -26.90 19.41 20.24
C PRO A 61 -28.29 19.29 19.59
N PHE A 62 -28.49 18.32 18.69
CA PHE A 62 -29.79 18.09 18.05
C PHE A 62 -30.84 17.61 19.05
N TRP A 63 -30.47 16.75 19.98
CA TRP A 63 -31.35 16.30 21.05
C TRP A 63 -31.74 17.44 22.00
N MET A 64 -30.79 18.32 22.34
CA MET A 64 -31.08 19.53 23.14
C MET A 64 -32.04 20.46 22.38
N LEU A 65 -31.76 20.72 21.10
CA LEU A 65 -32.62 21.56 20.25
C LEU A 65 -34.03 20.97 20.10
N TRP A 66 -34.15 19.66 19.88
CA TRP A 66 -35.43 18.96 19.79
C TRP A 66 -36.25 19.12 21.07
N LYS A 67 -35.61 19.00 22.25
CA LYS A 67 -36.28 19.17 23.55
C LYS A 67 -36.83 20.58 23.76
N TRP A 68 -36.21 21.58 23.15
CA TRP A 68 -36.62 22.97 23.28
C TRP A 68 -37.74 23.35 22.31
N ILE A 69 -38.02 22.51 21.30
CA ILE A 69 -39.10 22.73 20.33
C ILE A 69 -40.43 22.18 20.89
N PRO A 70 -41.45 23.04 21.06
CA PRO A 70 -42.80 22.65 21.45
C PRO A 70 -43.40 21.53 20.57
N SER A 71 -44.24 20.67 21.15
CA SER A 71 -44.81 19.51 20.45
C SER A 71 -45.83 19.84 19.36
N ASP A 72 -46.38 21.04 19.37
CA ASP A 72 -47.29 21.60 18.38
C ASP A 72 -46.58 22.04 17.07
N ARG A 73 -45.24 21.94 17.00
CA ARG A 73 -44.44 22.31 15.82
C ARG A 73 -43.78 21.09 15.14
N PRO A 74 -44.57 20.22 14.47
CA PRO A 74 -44.05 18.97 13.89
C PRO A 74 -43.03 19.20 12.78
N VAL A 75 -43.19 20.28 11.99
CA VAL A 75 -42.26 20.61 10.89
C VAL A 75 -40.86 20.98 11.42
N ALA A 76 -40.80 21.80 12.47
CA ALA A 76 -39.52 22.19 13.09
C ALA A 76 -38.81 20.98 13.71
N ARG A 77 -39.58 20.10 14.35
CA ARG A 77 -39.11 18.81 14.85
C ARG A 77 -38.53 17.95 13.73
N ALA A 78 -39.29 17.73 12.65
CA ALA A 78 -38.82 16.96 11.49
C ALA A 78 -37.52 17.53 10.90
N ALA A 79 -37.38 18.87 10.83
CA ALA A 79 -36.16 19.51 10.36
C ALA A 79 -34.94 19.20 11.23
N VAL A 80 -35.10 19.19 12.57
CA VAL A 80 -34.00 18.83 13.48
C VAL A 80 -33.57 17.38 13.30
N VAL A 81 -34.51 16.45 13.13
CA VAL A 81 -34.20 15.03 12.87
C VAL A 81 -33.51 14.87 11.52
N ALA A 82 -33.99 15.53 10.48
CA ALA A 82 -33.36 15.51 9.16
C ALA A 82 -31.93 16.08 9.20
N ALA A 83 -31.70 17.16 9.93
CA ALA A 83 -30.37 17.74 10.12
C ALA A 83 -29.43 16.79 10.89
N ALA A 84 -29.92 16.16 11.97
CA ALA A 84 -29.16 15.18 12.75
C ALA A 84 -28.76 13.98 11.89
N PHE A 85 -29.70 13.46 11.09
CA PHE A 85 -29.44 12.37 10.15
C PHE A 85 -28.42 12.78 9.07
N SER A 86 -28.54 13.99 8.53
CA SER A 86 -27.61 14.52 7.54
C SER A 86 -26.18 14.60 8.09
N VAL A 87 -26.01 15.03 9.35
CA VAL A 87 -24.69 15.05 10.01
C VAL A 87 -24.14 13.64 10.21
N LEU A 88 -24.97 12.68 10.64
CA LEU A 88 -24.54 11.29 10.81
C LEU A 88 -24.05 10.65 9.52
N VAL A 89 -24.60 11.05 8.36
CA VAL A 89 -24.19 10.53 7.05
C VAL A 89 -23.02 11.32 6.46
N ALA A 90 -23.06 12.65 6.51
CA ALA A 90 -22.06 13.51 5.89
C ALA A 90 -20.71 13.46 6.61
N LEU A 91 -20.70 13.38 7.95
CA LEU A 91 -19.45 13.41 8.72
C LEU A 91 -18.54 12.22 8.40
N PRO A 92 -19.00 10.94 8.42
CA PRO A 92 -18.16 9.82 8.00
C PRO A 92 -17.63 9.94 6.58
N LEU A 93 -18.44 10.47 5.65
CA LEU A 93 -18.01 10.66 4.26
C LEU A 93 -16.89 11.70 4.14
N VAL A 94 -17.02 12.83 4.84
CA VAL A 94 -15.98 13.88 4.87
C VAL A 94 -14.70 13.35 5.53
N LEU A 95 -14.82 12.62 6.64
CA LEU A 95 -13.66 12.01 7.32
C LEU A 95 -12.98 10.96 6.44
N LEU A 96 -13.75 10.10 5.76
CA LEU A 96 -13.22 9.11 4.84
C LEU A 96 -12.52 9.78 3.65
N GLN A 97 -13.09 10.86 3.11
CA GLN A 97 -12.45 11.62 2.04
C GLN A 97 -11.15 12.29 2.52
N GLY A 98 -11.15 12.88 3.72
CA GLY A 98 -9.95 13.47 4.31
C GLY A 98 -8.85 12.44 4.52
N TYR A 99 -9.20 11.26 5.03
CA TYR A 99 -8.27 10.14 5.20
C TYR A 99 -7.68 9.67 3.86
N ARG A 100 -8.51 9.53 2.81
CA ARG A 100 -8.05 9.17 1.46
C ARG A 100 -7.09 10.21 0.90
N ASN A 101 -7.41 11.50 1.03
CA ASN A 101 -6.55 12.58 0.56
C ASN A 101 -5.18 12.54 1.25
N GLN A 102 -5.17 12.41 2.59
CA GLN A 102 -3.93 12.32 3.36
C GLN A 102 -3.08 11.11 2.95
N PHE A 103 -3.72 9.98 2.65
CA PHE A 103 -3.02 8.79 2.19
C PHE A 103 -2.37 8.98 0.80
N HIS A 104 -3.04 9.69 -0.11
CA HIS A 104 -2.46 10.04 -1.42
C HIS A 104 -1.35 11.07 -1.30
N GLU A 105 -1.51 12.08 -0.45
CA GLU A 105 -0.47 13.09 -0.17
C GLU A 105 0.80 12.42 0.38
N ALA A 106 0.67 11.45 1.28
CA ALA A 106 1.81 10.72 1.84
C ALA A 106 2.61 9.89 0.81
N ARG A 107 2.05 9.62 -0.38
CA ARG A 107 2.74 8.92 -1.48
C ARG A 107 3.51 9.87 -2.38
N VAL A 108 3.24 11.17 -2.31
CA VAL A 108 3.99 12.21 -3.00
C VAL A 108 5.11 12.69 -2.08
N PRO A 109 6.37 12.71 -2.55
CA PRO A 109 7.48 13.04 -1.67
C PRO A 109 7.55 14.54 -1.36
N ASP A 110 7.66 14.89 -0.08
CA ASP A 110 7.90 16.27 0.34
C ASP A 110 9.13 16.85 -0.37
N PRO A 111 9.15 18.16 -0.70
CA PRO A 111 8.09 19.16 -0.49
C PRO A 111 7.12 19.27 -1.68
N LEU A 112 6.96 18.22 -2.50
CA LEU A 112 6.06 18.28 -3.64
C LEU A 112 4.60 18.17 -3.20
N GLU A 113 3.74 18.98 -3.82
CA GLU A 113 2.31 18.96 -3.58
C GLU A 113 1.57 18.40 -4.80
N MET A 114 0.68 17.45 -4.54
CA MET A 114 -0.26 16.95 -5.54
C MET A 114 -1.38 17.97 -5.76
N GLY A 115 -1.65 18.32 -7.02
CA GLY A 115 -2.85 19.06 -7.39
C GLY A 115 -4.07 18.15 -7.62
N LYS A 116 -3.88 17.01 -8.29
CA LYS A 116 -4.94 16.01 -8.50
C LYS A 116 -4.37 14.62 -8.78
N ILE A 117 -5.21 13.61 -8.58
CA ILE A 117 -4.98 12.26 -9.09
C ILE A 117 -5.42 12.26 -10.55
N GLU A 118 -4.49 12.00 -11.46
CA GLU A 118 -4.76 11.94 -12.89
C GLU A 118 -5.18 10.55 -13.35
N TYR A 119 -4.63 9.52 -12.72
CA TYR A 119 -4.95 8.12 -12.99
C TYR A 119 -4.78 7.30 -11.70
N GLN A 120 -5.65 6.32 -11.49
CA GLN A 120 -5.58 5.40 -10.37
C GLN A 120 -6.16 4.05 -10.81
N LEU A 121 -5.35 3.01 -10.74
CA LEU A 121 -5.76 1.63 -10.87
C LEU A 121 -5.10 0.83 -9.75
N GLU A 122 -5.90 0.37 -8.80
CA GLU A 122 -5.45 -0.43 -7.66
C GLU A 122 -6.35 -1.65 -7.57
N GLU A 123 -5.75 -2.84 -7.57
CA GLU A 123 -6.42 -4.11 -7.39
C GLU A 123 -5.88 -4.80 -6.13
N SER A 124 -6.77 -5.43 -5.39
CA SER A 124 -6.46 -6.22 -4.20
C SER A 124 -7.12 -7.57 -4.35
N TRP A 125 -6.33 -8.63 -4.26
CA TRP A 125 -6.79 -10.01 -4.30
C TRP A 125 -6.66 -10.62 -2.92
N GLY A 126 -7.78 -10.66 -2.20
CA GLY A 126 -7.86 -11.24 -0.87
C GLY A 126 -9.06 -10.75 -0.07
N ILE A 127 -8.98 -10.83 1.26
CA ILE A 127 -10.02 -10.42 2.20
C ILE A 127 -9.71 -9.09 2.92
N GLY A 128 -8.67 -8.38 2.50
CA GLY A 128 -8.11 -7.18 3.13
C GLY A 128 -7.19 -7.48 4.33
N GLY A 129 -6.55 -8.65 4.34
CA GLY A 129 -5.67 -9.11 5.42
C GLY A 129 -4.18 -8.97 5.12
N PRO A 130 -3.29 -9.05 6.13
CA PRO A 130 -1.86 -9.08 5.92
C PRO A 130 -1.45 -10.25 5.00
N GLY A 131 -0.73 -9.94 3.91
CA GLY A 131 -0.28 -10.93 2.93
C GLY A 131 -1.25 -11.19 1.77
N ASP A 132 -2.32 -10.41 1.66
CA ASP A 132 -3.08 -10.32 0.42
C ASP A 132 -2.23 -9.67 -0.68
N ASN A 133 -2.44 -10.08 -1.93
CA ASN A 133 -1.69 -9.52 -3.05
C ASN A 133 -2.36 -8.22 -3.47
N GLU A 134 -1.61 -7.13 -3.46
CA GLU A 134 -2.07 -5.82 -3.90
C GLU A 134 -1.14 -5.30 -5.00
N THR A 135 -1.74 -4.89 -6.11
CA THR A 135 -1.01 -4.25 -7.21
C THR A 135 -1.68 -2.93 -7.50
N GLY A 136 -0.91 -1.86 -7.58
CA GLY A 136 -1.46 -0.54 -7.84
C GLY A 136 -0.52 0.34 -8.63
N PHE A 137 -1.14 1.19 -9.45
CA PHE A 137 -0.49 2.23 -10.21
C PHE A 137 -1.31 3.52 -10.15
N VAL A 138 -0.68 4.58 -9.65
CA VAL A 138 -1.30 5.89 -9.45
C VAL A 138 -0.42 6.96 -10.07
N VAL A 139 -1.06 7.88 -10.79
CA VAL A 139 -0.40 9.04 -11.40
C VAL A 139 -0.94 10.30 -10.74
N TYR A 140 -0.03 11.01 -10.09
CA TYR A 140 -0.31 12.29 -9.46
C TYR A 140 0.16 13.42 -10.37
N GLN A 141 -0.74 14.35 -10.64
CA GLN A 141 -0.38 15.62 -11.25
C GLN A 141 0.02 16.58 -10.14
N LEU A 142 1.24 17.12 -10.20
CA LEU A 142 1.71 18.13 -9.26
C LEU A 142 1.00 19.47 -9.50
N THR A 143 0.95 20.31 -8.46
CA THR A 143 0.61 21.72 -8.64
C THR A 143 1.64 22.39 -9.55
N GLU A 144 1.27 23.47 -10.25
CA GLU A 144 2.22 24.17 -11.12
C GLU A 144 3.39 24.75 -10.31
N GLU A 145 3.14 25.15 -9.06
CA GLU A 145 4.19 25.62 -8.15
C GLU A 145 5.18 24.50 -7.81
N SER A 146 4.71 23.33 -7.39
CA SER A 146 5.60 22.19 -7.07
C SER A 146 6.32 21.67 -8.31
N ALA A 147 5.66 21.63 -9.47
CA ALA A 147 6.30 21.24 -10.72
C ALA A 147 7.38 22.26 -11.13
N GLY A 148 7.08 23.56 -11.04
CA GLY A 148 8.04 24.63 -11.30
C GLY A 148 9.24 24.59 -10.35
N TRP A 149 8.98 24.37 -9.06
CA TRP A 149 10.03 24.19 -8.05
C TRP A 149 10.91 22.98 -8.38
N ALA A 150 10.32 21.82 -8.69
CA ALA A 150 11.06 20.61 -9.00
C ALA A 150 11.96 20.77 -10.23
N ARG A 151 11.45 21.42 -11.29
CA ARG A 151 12.24 21.76 -12.49
C ARG A 151 13.41 22.70 -12.15
N ALA A 152 13.18 23.69 -11.29
CA ALA A 152 14.20 24.66 -10.89
C ALA A 152 15.34 24.04 -10.08
N GLN A 153 15.10 22.94 -9.35
CA GLN A 153 16.16 22.24 -8.61
C GLN A 153 17.19 21.55 -9.53
N GLY A 154 16.78 21.10 -10.72
CA GLY A 154 17.64 20.38 -11.66
C GLY A 154 18.33 19.19 -11.00
N SER A 155 19.67 19.13 -11.08
CA SER A 155 20.47 18.04 -10.52
C SER A 155 20.45 17.97 -8.99
N ALA A 156 20.03 19.05 -8.30
CA ALA A 156 19.95 19.06 -6.84
C ALA A 156 18.67 18.39 -6.30
N LEU A 157 17.68 18.11 -7.16
CA LEU A 157 16.36 17.64 -6.76
C LEU A 157 16.40 16.43 -5.82
N ALA A 158 17.26 15.44 -6.10
CA ALA A 158 17.40 14.22 -5.30
C ALA A 158 17.75 14.50 -3.82
N THR A 159 18.46 15.59 -3.53
CA THR A 159 18.83 15.99 -2.16
C THR A 159 17.75 16.80 -1.45
N GLN A 160 16.80 17.36 -2.21
CA GLN A 160 15.75 18.24 -1.70
C GLN A 160 14.45 17.48 -1.40
N LEU A 161 14.25 16.33 -2.04
CA LEU A 161 13.13 15.44 -1.74
C LEU A 161 13.31 14.74 -0.38
N SER A 162 12.20 14.37 0.26
CA SER A 162 12.19 13.48 1.43
C SER A 162 13.01 12.20 1.17
N GLU A 163 13.62 11.62 2.21
CA GLU A 163 14.64 10.53 2.12
C GLU A 163 15.99 10.93 1.48
N GLY A 164 16.06 12.06 0.78
CA GLY A 164 17.27 12.62 0.19
C GLY A 164 17.97 11.70 -0.82
N ALA A 165 19.21 12.03 -1.16
CA ALA A 165 19.99 11.32 -2.20
C ALA A 165 20.34 9.85 -1.85
N LYS A 166 19.96 9.37 -0.66
CA LYS A 166 20.10 7.95 -0.30
C LYS A 166 19.08 7.08 -1.01
N CYS A 167 17.86 7.59 -1.22
CA CYS A 167 16.82 6.84 -1.92
C CYS A 167 16.74 7.21 -3.40
N TRP A 168 16.74 8.51 -3.70
CA TRP A 168 16.47 9.02 -5.04
C TRP A 168 17.63 8.76 -6.00
N LYS A 169 17.33 8.03 -7.08
CA LYS A 169 18.27 7.69 -8.15
C LYS A 169 17.82 8.32 -9.46
N PRO A 170 18.76 8.79 -10.30
CA PRO A 170 18.41 9.32 -11.60
C PRO A 170 17.96 8.22 -12.56
N THR A 171 17.02 8.55 -13.44
CA THR A 171 16.75 7.76 -14.64
C THR A 171 17.82 8.08 -15.71
N PRO A 172 18.09 7.19 -16.69
CA PRO A 172 17.43 5.92 -16.94
C PRO A 172 17.68 4.87 -15.85
N VAL A 173 16.71 3.97 -15.65
CA VAL A 173 16.94 2.76 -14.85
C VAL A 173 17.86 1.85 -15.67
N GLU A 174 19.03 1.53 -15.12
CA GLU A 174 20.05 0.74 -15.79
C GLU A 174 20.20 -0.64 -15.13
N LYS A 175 20.37 -1.68 -15.96
CA LYS A 175 20.63 -3.06 -15.52
C LYS A 175 21.99 -3.19 -14.80
N ASP A 176 22.95 -2.35 -15.20
CA ASP A 176 24.38 -2.49 -14.82
C ASP A 176 24.88 -1.40 -13.85
N ALA A 177 23.99 -0.68 -13.16
CA ALA A 177 24.34 0.42 -12.23
C ALA A 177 25.05 -0.03 -10.93
N GLY A 178 25.79 -1.14 -10.97
CA GLY A 178 26.80 -1.52 -9.98
C GLY A 178 26.28 -2.23 -8.73
N LYS A 179 24.97 -2.39 -8.57
CA LYS A 179 24.35 -3.25 -7.56
C LYS A 179 23.25 -4.08 -8.22
N SER A 180 23.45 -5.39 -8.32
CA SER A 180 22.46 -6.37 -8.84
C SER A 180 21.05 -6.14 -8.28
N ASP A 181 20.99 -5.73 -7.01
CA ASP A 181 19.77 -5.64 -6.22
C ASP A 181 18.71 -4.66 -6.74
N ASP A 182 19.04 -3.64 -7.53
CA ASP A 182 18.05 -2.63 -7.98
C ASP A 182 17.24 -3.11 -9.19
N PHE A 183 17.89 -3.81 -10.11
CA PHE A 183 17.24 -4.40 -11.28
C PHE A 183 16.52 -5.69 -10.91
N ASP A 184 17.09 -6.48 -10.00
CA ASP A 184 16.42 -7.61 -9.35
C ASP A 184 15.19 -7.14 -8.56
N ARG A 185 15.35 -5.99 -7.87
CA ARG A 185 14.31 -5.01 -7.50
C ARG A 185 13.21 -5.03 -8.54
N TRP A 186 13.46 -4.45 -9.69
CA TRP A 186 12.47 -4.19 -10.72
C TRP A 186 11.70 -5.44 -11.20
N ILE A 187 12.40 -6.51 -11.59
CA ILE A 187 11.84 -7.69 -12.32
C ILE A 187 11.29 -8.78 -11.39
N GLY A 188 11.81 -8.89 -10.18
CA GLY A 188 11.40 -9.91 -9.20
C GLY A 188 11.89 -11.33 -9.45
N PRO A 189 11.55 -12.25 -8.53
CA PRO A 189 12.15 -13.58 -8.49
C PRO A 189 11.44 -14.64 -9.35
N ILE A 190 10.25 -14.34 -9.88
CA ILE A 190 9.36 -15.34 -10.51
C ILE A 190 9.55 -15.41 -12.02
N GLN A 191 10.16 -14.40 -12.64
CA GLN A 191 10.25 -14.32 -14.09
C GLN A 191 11.51 -15.02 -14.60
N GLU A 192 11.33 -16.07 -15.41
CA GLU A 192 12.44 -16.67 -16.16
C GLU A 192 13.09 -15.59 -17.03
N GLU A 193 14.39 -15.36 -16.85
CA GLU A 193 15.18 -14.50 -17.75
C GLU A 193 15.21 -15.16 -19.14
N SER A 194 14.36 -14.69 -20.05
CA SER A 194 14.54 -14.95 -21.47
C SER A 194 15.57 -13.98 -22.05
N GLU A 195 16.32 -14.39 -23.08
CA GLU A 195 17.28 -13.51 -23.77
C GLU A 195 16.59 -12.24 -24.32
N GLU A 196 15.33 -12.37 -24.75
CA GLU A 196 14.51 -11.25 -25.20
C GLU A 196 14.19 -10.25 -24.08
N ARG A 197 13.90 -10.73 -22.87
CA ARG A 197 13.62 -9.88 -21.70
C ARG A 197 14.90 -9.25 -21.16
N ALA A 198 16.00 -10.00 -21.16
CA ALA A 198 17.32 -9.48 -20.78
C ALA A 198 17.77 -8.32 -21.70
N ALA A 199 17.33 -8.30 -22.95
CA ALA A 199 17.60 -7.23 -23.91
C ALA A 199 16.59 -6.06 -23.87
N ARG A 200 15.46 -6.20 -23.15
CA ARG A 200 14.42 -5.17 -23.07
C ARG A 200 14.79 -4.09 -22.05
N LYS A 201 14.47 -2.83 -22.36
CA LYS A 201 14.59 -1.73 -21.40
C LYS A 201 13.57 -1.88 -20.26
N PRO A 202 13.90 -1.48 -19.02
CA PRO A 202 12.94 -1.47 -17.93
C PRO A 202 11.67 -0.71 -18.30
N ASN A 203 10.53 -1.25 -17.91
CA ASN A 203 9.20 -0.67 -18.12
C ASN A 203 8.36 -0.93 -16.86
N ILE A 204 7.26 -0.20 -16.72
CA ILE A 204 6.39 -0.29 -15.55
C ILE A 204 5.66 -1.63 -15.47
N ASP A 205 5.37 -2.24 -16.62
CA ASP A 205 4.64 -3.51 -16.70
C ASP A 205 5.44 -4.64 -16.03
N ASP A 206 6.76 -4.72 -16.30
CA ASP A 206 7.67 -5.66 -15.63
C ASP A 206 7.67 -5.47 -14.10
N TYR A 207 7.56 -4.23 -13.63
CA TYR A 207 7.49 -3.94 -12.19
C TYR A 207 6.16 -4.37 -11.57
N LEU A 208 5.03 -4.10 -12.25
CA LEU A 208 3.70 -4.44 -11.76
C LEU A 208 3.44 -5.96 -11.81
N ASP A 209 4.02 -6.65 -12.78
CA ASP A 209 3.89 -8.11 -12.97
C ASP A 209 4.94 -8.93 -12.20
N ARG A 210 5.67 -8.29 -11.26
CA ARG A 210 6.75 -8.92 -10.49
C ARG A 210 6.38 -10.25 -9.85
N TYR A 211 5.15 -10.34 -9.36
CA TYR A 211 4.62 -11.50 -8.64
C TYR A 211 3.58 -12.29 -9.44
N GLY A 212 3.44 -12.01 -10.74
CA GLY A 212 2.44 -12.63 -11.62
C GLY A 212 1.02 -12.10 -11.47
N PHE A 213 0.87 -10.90 -10.88
CA PHE A 213 -0.41 -10.21 -10.68
C PHE A 213 -0.43 -8.90 -11.49
N THR A 214 -0.66 -9.03 -12.79
CA THR A 214 -0.75 -7.89 -13.70
C THR A 214 -2.08 -7.15 -13.55
N ILE A 215 -2.04 -5.82 -13.59
CA ILE A 215 -3.22 -4.95 -13.74
C ILE A 215 -3.20 -4.27 -15.12
N PRO A 216 -4.34 -4.12 -15.80
CA PRO A 216 -4.37 -3.56 -17.15
C PRO A 216 -4.27 -2.02 -17.13
N VAL A 217 -3.04 -1.50 -17.04
CA VAL A 217 -2.79 -0.06 -17.12
C VAL A 217 -3.07 0.46 -18.54
N GLU A 218 -3.71 1.64 -18.64
CA GLU A 218 -3.93 2.31 -19.92
C GLU A 218 -2.61 2.49 -20.70
N LYS A 219 -2.63 2.19 -22.00
CA LYS A 219 -1.43 2.18 -22.84
C LYS A 219 -0.71 3.53 -22.87
N GLU A 220 -1.47 4.61 -22.92
CA GLU A 220 -0.95 5.97 -22.92
C GLU A 220 -0.19 6.25 -21.61
N ARG A 221 -0.69 5.75 -20.48
CA ARG A 221 -0.05 5.91 -19.17
C ARG A 221 1.22 5.10 -19.05
N MET A 222 1.23 3.88 -19.58
CA MET A 222 2.45 3.06 -19.67
C MET A 222 3.53 3.77 -20.49
N ILE A 223 3.19 4.32 -21.67
CA ILE A 223 4.15 5.05 -22.51
C ILE A 223 4.73 6.27 -21.77
N GLU A 224 3.91 7.02 -21.04
CA GLU A 224 4.36 8.18 -20.26
C GLU A 224 5.37 7.79 -19.18
N VAL A 225 5.04 6.81 -18.35
CA VAL A 225 5.91 6.37 -17.24
C VAL A 225 7.13 5.62 -17.75
N ASP A 226 7.01 4.78 -18.78
CA ASP A 226 8.15 4.10 -19.41
C ASP A 226 9.13 5.11 -19.99
N SER A 227 8.62 6.20 -20.56
CA SER A 227 9.47 7.29 -21.00
C SER A 227 10.20 7.96 -19.82
N ALA A 228 9.56 8.11 -18.66
CA ALA A 228 10.22 8.64 -17.45
C ALA A 228 11.31 7.67 -16.94
N ILE A 229 11.04 6.36 -16.98
CA ILE A 229 11.96 5.28 -16.57
C ILE A 229 13.18 5.19 -17.48
N GLN A 230 12.98 5.30 -18.80
CA GLN A 230 13.99 4.97 -19.82
C GLN A 230 14.80 6.16 -20.32
N ASN A 231 14.41 7.38 -19.97
CA ASN A 231 15.09 8.60 -20.40
C ASN A 231 15.57 9.40 -19.19
N PRO A 232 16.67 10.16 -19.31
CA PRO A 232 17.14 11.01 -18.23
C PRO A 232 16.17 12.14 -17.90
N GLY A 233 16.24 12.63 -16.67
CA GLY A 233 15.49 13.81 -16.20
C GLY A 233 14.41 13.51 -15.16
N SER A 234 14.16 12.23 -14.86
CA SER A 234 13.32 11.80 -13.75
C SER A 234 14.17 11.23 -12.61
N LEU A 235 13.57 11.08 -11.44
CA LEU A 235 14.16 10.41 -10.30
C LEU A 235 13.24 9.27 -9.84
N TYR A 236 13.80 8.18 -9.34
CA TYR A 236 13.03 7.10 -8.75
C TYR A 236 13.56 6.70 -7.38
N CYS A 237 12.69 6.16 -6.52
CA CYS A 237 12.98 5.72 -5.17
C CYS A 237 12.12 4.49 -4.85
N TYR A 238 12.71 3.50 -4.18
CA TYR A 238 11.97 2.35 -3.66
C TYR A 238 11.54 2.62 -2.23
N GLY A 239 10.24 2.50 -1.96
CA GLY A 239 9.66 2.67 -0.63
C GLY A 239 9.52 1.37 0.14
N GLY A 240 8.92 1.48 1.34
CA GLY A 240 8.50 0.33 2.12
C GLY A 240 7.45 -0.52 1.38
N GLY A 241 7.40 -1.81 1.70
CA GLY A 241 6.42 -2.73 1.10
C GLY A 241 6.65 -3.01 -0.39
N GLY A 242 7.84 -2.71 -0.92
CA GLY A 242 8.18 -2.96 -2.32
C GLY A 242 7.75 -1.86 -3.29
N SER A 243 7.12 -0.79 -2.80
CA SER A 243 6.64 0.36 -3.61
C SER A 243 7.75 1.08 -4.38
N LEU A 244 7.38 1.73 -5.49
CA LEU A 244 8.22 2.49 -6.38
C LEU A 244 7.57 3.86 -6.61
N THR A 245 8.32 4.91 -6.35
CA THR A 245 7.92 6.28 -6.65
C THR A 245 8.86 6.86 -7.70
N ILE A 246 8.30 7.46 -8.75
CA ILE A 246 9.05 8.15 -9.81
C ILE A 246 8.58 9.60 -9.88
N VAL A 247 9.49 10.55 -9.76
CA VAL A 247 9.23 11.98 -9.93
C VAL A 247 9.70 12.41 -11.32
N ASP A 248 8.79 12.94 -12.13
CA ASP A 248 9.05 13.49 -13.47
C ASP A 248 8.76 15.00 -13.47
N PRO A 249 9.78 15.85 -13.21
CA PRO A 249 9.61 17.30 -13.14
C PRO A 249 9.20 17.92 -14.47
N VAL A 250 9.64 17.33 -15.59
CA VAL A 250 9.37 17.87 -16.93
C VAL A 250 7.88 17.80 -17.23
N ARG A 251 7.23 16.69 -16.87
CA ARG A 251 5.77 16.54 -17.00
C ARG A 251 5.00 17.06 -15.80
N GLY A 252 5.68 17.36 -14.68
CA GLY A 252 5.04 17.76 -13.43
C GLY A 252 4.21 16.62 -12.84
N LYS A 253 4.72 15.39 -12.90
CA LYS A 253 4.00 14.19 -12.43
C LYS A 253 4.81 13.41 -11.41
N VAL A 254 4.10 12.69 -10.56
CA VAL A 254 4.64 11.63 -9.71
C VAL A 254 3.90 10.34 -10.00
N TYR A 255 4.64 9.31 -10.36
CA TYR A 255 4.12 7.96 -10.56
C TYR A 255 4.39 7.16 -9.30
N PHE A 256 3.36 6.52 -8.76
CA PHE A 256 3.46 5.63 -7.61
C PHE A 256 2.97 4.26 -8.02
N ALA A 257 3.81 3.25 -7.81
CA ALA A 257 3.52 1.87 -8.12
C ALA A 257 3.82 0.98 -6.92
N TYR A 258 3.08 -0.11 -6.78
CA TYR A 258 3.39 -1.19 -5.85
C TYR A 258 2.85 -2.50 -6.39
N ALA A 259 3.53 -3.59 -6.05
CA ALA A 259 3.14 -4.96 -6.36
C ALA A 259 3.63 -5.83 -5.21
N GLY A 260 2.74 -6.62 -4.60
CA GLY A 260 3.11 -7.53 -3.50
C GLY A 260 1.93 -7.97 -2.66
#